data_AF-A0A524AY75-F1
#
_entry.id   AF-A0A524AY75-F1
#
_cell.length_a   1.000
_cell.length_b   1.000
_cell.length_c   1.000
_cell.angle_alpha   90.00
_cell.angle_beta   90.00
_cell.angle_gamma   90.00
#
_symmetry.space_group_name_H-M   'P 1'
#
loop_
_entity.id
_entity.type
_entity.pdbx_description
1 polymer ?
#
loop_
_entity_poly.entity_id
_entity_poly.type
_entity_poly.pdbx_seq_one_letter_code
_entity_poly.pdbx_strand_id
1 'polypeptide(L)'
;MDTTRLKDYFTDLQSRIVAEFEAFDGQSFRTDGWVRPEGGGGISRLIEEGDFFERGGVNFSHVTGKSLPASATAVRPQLAGRSWEAMGVSLVLHPRNPYCPTAHMNVRCFVASKAGEDDVWWFGGGMDMTPYYGQSEDVQHFHRTCRDALAPFGEAVYPKYKKWCDEYFFLKHRNEPRGVGGVFFDDLNEGGFERCFSLTQAVGNAFTQAYLPVLAKRRDMHYGERERDFQAYRRGRYVEFNLVWDRGTLFGLQSGGRTESILMSLPPIVKWRYDWQPEASTPEAELYEVFLKPQDWA
;
A
#
# COMPACT_ATOMS: atom_id res chain seq x y z
N MET A 1 26.68 3.60 -1.40
CA MET A 1 25.69 3.32 -2.47
C MET A 1 25.21 4.65 -3.04
N ASP A 2 24.99 4.78 -4.36
CA ASP A 2 24.40 6.00 -4.94
C ASP A 2 22.87 5.92 -4.86
N THR A 3 22.29 6.68 -3.93
CA THR A 3 20.84 6.69 -3.69
C THR A 3 20.10 7.72 -4.52
N THR A 4 20.79 8.48 -5.36
CA THR A 4 20.18 9.42 -6.33
C THR A 4 19.24 8.69 -7.28
N ARG A 5 19.67 7.54 -7.82
CA ARG A 5 18.88 6.73 -8.73
C ARG A 5 17.60 6.17 -8.08
N LEU A 6 17.62 5.91 -6.77
CA LEU A 6 16.43 5.50 -6.02
C LEU A 6 15.43 6.65 -5.94
N LYS A 7 15.92 7.83 -5.58
CA LYS A 7 15.10 9.05 -5.48
C LYS A 7 14.46 9.38 -6.82
N ASP A 8 15.25 9.38 -7.90
CA ASP A 8 14.77 9.67 -9.25
C ASP A 8 13.68 8.69 -9.69
N TYR A 9 13.86 7.40 -9.42
CA TYR A 9 12.83 6.40 -9.71
C TYR A 9 11.55 6.63 -8.90
N PHE A 10 11.64 6.87 -7.60
CA PHE A 10 10.45 7.01 -6.75
C PHE A 10 9.66 8.29 -7.03
N THR A 11 10.32 9.40 -7.35
CA THR A 11 9.64 10.65 -7.74
C THR A 11 8.99 10.56 -9.12
N ASP A 12 9.65 9.89 -10.07
CA ASP A 12 9.07 9.56 -11.38
C ASP A 12 7.86 8.63 -11.23
N LEU A 13 7.98 7.57 -10.43
CA LEU A 13 6.89 6.63 -10.16
C LEU A 13 5.66 7.34 -9.60
N GLN A 14 5.84 8.19 -8.57
CA GLN A 14 4.74 9.00 -8.03
C GLN A 14 4.10 9.84 -9.14
N SER A 15 4.92 10.52 -9.95
CA SER A 15 4.44 11.43 -10.99
C SER A 15 3.62 10.71 -12.05
N ARG A 16 4.08 9.56 -12.55
CA ARG A 16 3.36 8.73 -13.52
C ARG A 16 2.04 8.20 -12.96
N ILE A 17 2.08 7.64 -11.75
CA ILE A 17 0.89 7.10 -11.08
C ILE A 17 -0.17 8.19 -10.90
N VAL A 18 0.22 9.39 -10.42
CA VAL A 18 -0.72 10.50 -10.28
C VAL A 18 -1.28 10.93 -11.63
N ALA A 19 -0.46 11.06 -12.67
CA ALA A 19 -0.95 11.45 -13.99
C ALA A 19 -2.00 10.47 -14.54
N GLU A 20 -1.81 9.16 -14.35
CA GLU A 20 -2.79 8.15 -14.74
C GLU A 20 -4.08 8.24 -13.92
N PHE A 21 -3.99 8.53 -12.61
CA PHE A 21 -5.17 8.72 -11.77
C PHE A 21 -5.90 10.03 -12.02
N GLU A 22 -5.22 11.12 -12.34
CA GLU A 22 -5.86 12.38 -12.74
C GLU A 22 -6.60 12.21 -14.06
N ALA A 23 -5.99 11.52 -15.03
CA ALA A 23 -6.63 11.19 -16.29
C ALA A 23 -7.85 10.27 -16.12
N PHE A 24 -7.78 9.33 -15.18
CA PHE A 24 -8.90 8.45 -14.86
C PHE A 24 -10.00 9.19 -14.09
N ASP A 25 -9.65 9.95 -13.05
CA ASP A 25 -10.62 10.64 -12.20
C ASP A 25 -11.35 11.74 -12.97
N GLY A 26 -10.60 12.64 -13.61
CA GLY A 26 -11.09 13.88 -14.21
C GLY A 26 -10.65 15.13 -13.46
N GLN A 27 -10.21 15.00 -12.20
CA GLN A 27 -9.69 16.08 -11.38
C GLN A 27 -8.19 15.92 -11.04
N SER A 28 -7.53 17.05 -10.73
CA SER A 28 -6.12 17.08 -10.34
C SER A 28 -5.91 16.79 -8.85
N PHE A 29 -4.79 16.15 -8.52
CA PHE A 29 -4.35 15.93 -7.14
C PHE A 29 -3.69 17.22 -6.61
N ARG A 30 -4.09 17.65 -5.41
CA ARG A 30 -3.40 18.69 -4.66
C ARG A 30 -2.00 18.22 -4.31
N THR A 31 -0.99 19.00 -4.68
CA THR A 31 0.41 18.74 -4.34
C THR A 31 0.84 19.56 -3.12
N ASP A 32 1.47 18.91 -2.14
CA ASP A 32 1.95 19.51 -0.91
C ASP A 32 3.39 19.05 -0.61
N GLY A 33 4.35 19.95 -0.81
CA GLY A 33 5.76 19.71 -0.52
C GLY A 33 6.09 20.08 0.93
N TRP A 34 6.80 19.19 1.64
CA TRP A 34 7.13 19.40 3.04
C TRP A 34 8.57 18.98 3.35
N VAL A 35 9.13 19.58 4.40
CA VAL A 35 10.47 19.29 4.92
C VAL A 35 10.39 18.76 6.34
N ARG A 36 11.30 17.85 6.69
CA ARG A 36 11.41 17.30 8.05
C ARG A 36 12.54 18.04 8.79
N PRO A 37 12.29 18.61 9.98
CA PRO A 37 13.32 19.33 10.73
C PRO A 37 14.61 18.53 10.99
N GLU A 38 14.47 17.22 11.18
CA GLU A 38 15.60 16.31 11.44
C GLU A 38 16.37 15.88 10.17
N GLY A 39 15.83 16.14 8.97
CA GLY A 39 16.46 15.77 7.70
C GLY A 39 15.49 15.16 6.68
N GLY A 40 15.59 15.66 5.44
CA GLY A 40 14.77 15.21 4.32
C GLY A 40 13.38 15.86 4.26
N GLY A 41 12.41 15.15 3.72
CA GLY A 41 11.05 15.66 3.48
C GLY A 41 10.25 14.74 2.57
N GLY A 42 9.29 15.32 1.86
CA GLY A 42 8.47 14.57 0.91
C GLY A 42 7.53 15.44 0.10
N ILE A 43 6.78 14.77 -0.77
CA ILE A 43 5.73 15.35 -1.59
C ILE A 43 4.49 14.49 -1.38
N SER A 44 3.48 15.07 -0.76
CA SER A 44 2.17 14.44 -0.65
C SER A 44 1.29 14.90 -1.80
N ARG A 45 0.66 13.97 -2.51
CA ARG A 45 -0.34 14.29 -3.54
C ARG A 45 -1.67 13.69 -3.13
N LEU A 46 -2.70 14.51 -2.95
CA LEU A 46 -4.00 14.08 -2.43
C LEU A 46 -5.15 14.53 -3.33
N ILE A 47 -6.19 13.71 -3.41
CA ILE A 47 -7.49 14.04 -3.97
C ILE A 47 -8.56 13.78 -2.90
N GLU A 48 -9.47 14.72 -2.74
CA GLU A 48 -10.63 14.63 -1.84
C GLU A 48 -11.85 15.04 -2.64
N GLU A 49 -12.93 14.28 -2.53
CA GLU A 49 -14.17 14.52 -3.27
C GLU A 49 -13.97 14.68 -4.79
N GLY A 50 -13.09 13.85 -5.36
CA GLY A 50 -12.89 13.73 -6.80
C GLY A 50 -14.12 13.17 -7.52
N ASP A 51 -14.07 13.19 -8.85
CA ASP A 51 -15.16 12.71 -9.71
C ASP A 51 -15.31 11.18 -9.62
N PHE A 52 -14.20 10.48 -9.35
CA PHE A 52 -14.19 9.03 -9.15
C PHE A 52 -13.70 8.62 -7.76
N PHE A 53 -12.54 9.11 -7.34
CA PHE A 53 -11.96 8.86 -6.03
C PHE A 53 -12.64 9.76 -5.01
N GLU A 54 -13.28 9.16 -4.02
CA GLU A 54 -13.82 9.91 -2.88
C GLU A 54 -12.68 10.46 -2.02
N ARG A 55 -11.61 9.67 -1.89
CA ARG A 55 -10.32 10.08 -1.33
C ARG A 55 -9.21 9.27 -1.96
N GLY A 56 -8.07 9.89 -2.19
CA GLY A 56 -6.86 9.17 -2.55
C GLY A 56 -5.61 9.96 -2.20
N GLY A 57 -4.51 9.28 -1.99
CA GLY A 57 -3.23 9.94 -1.93
C GLY A 57 -2.09 9.06 -2.38
N VAL A 58 -1.10 9.70 -2.98
CA VAL A 58 0.13 9.11 -3.49
C VAL A 58 1.27 9.94 -2.93
N ASN A 59 1.92 9.41 -1.90
CA ASN A 59 2.92 10.12 -1.12
C ASN A 59 4.32 9.60 -1.46
N PHE A 60 5.22 10.52 -1.75
CA PHE A 60 6.65 10.29 -1.79
C PHE A 60 7.29 10.86 -0.53
N SER A 61 8.22 10.12 0.06
CA SER A 61 9.09 10.64 1.12
C SER A 61 10.54 10.23 0.89
N HIS A 62 11.46 11.09 1.30
CA HIS A 62 12.88 10.80 1.46
C HIS A 62 13.33 11.49 2.74
N VAL A 63 13.44 10.72 3.80
CA VAL A 63 13.82 11.19 5.14
C VAL A 63 15.19 10.68 5.49
N THR A 64 15.96 11.49 6.22
CA THR A 64 17.32 11.16 6.63
C THR A 64 17.53 11.37 8.12
N GLY A 65 18.54 10.73 8.69
CA GLY A 65 18.89 10.89 10.09
C GLY A 65 20.36 10.53 10.37
N LYS A 66 20.91 11.11 11.44
CA LYS A 66 22.31 10.89 11.84
C LYS A 66 22.52 9.56 12.55
N SER A 67 21.49 9.05 13.23
CA SER A 67 21.52 7.79 13.98
C SER A 67 20.10 7.23 14.13
N LEU A 68 19.98 5.91 14.25
CA LEU A 68 18.73 5.25 14.63
C LEU A 68 18.54 5.25 16.16
N PRO A 69 17.29 5.22 16.66
CA PRO A 69 17.02 5.12 18.09
C PRO A 69 17.49 3.78 18.67
N ALA A 70 17.84 3.78 19.96
CA ALA A 70 18.39 2.60 20.66
C ALA A 70 17.51 1.34 20.54
N SER A 71 16.19 1.52 20.48
CA SER A 71 15.22 0.43 20.28
C SER A 71 15.39 -0.27 18.93
N ALA A 72 15.67 0.48 17.86
CA ALA A 72 15.91 -0.08 16.53
C ALA A 72 17.25 -0.82 16.46
N THR A 73 18.29 -0.27 17.11
CA THR A 73 19.64 -0.87 17.11
C THR A 73 19.75 -2.08 18.04
N ALA A 74 18.88 -2.21 19.06
CA ALA A 74 18.86 -3.40 19.92
C ALA A 74 18.49 -4.68 19.14
N VAL A 75 17.61 -4.55 18.14
CA VAL A 75 17.19 -5.67 17.28
C VAL A 75 18.12 -5.83 16.07
N ARG A 76 18.81 -4.76 15.66
CA ARG A 76 19.77 -4.75 14.54
C ARG A 76 21.08 -4.05 14.94
N PRO A 77 21.98 -4.71 15.70
CA PRO A 77 23.20 -4.10 16.24
C PRO A 77 24.11 -3.50 15.16
N GLN A 78 24.10 -4.05 13.95
CA GLN A 78 24.85 -3.55 12.79
C GLN A 78 24.44 -2.14 12.36
N LEU A 79 23.28 -1.63 12.81
CA LEU A 79 22.80 -0.28 12.53
C LEU A 79 23.33 0.78 13.51
N ALA A 80 23.99 0.36 14.61
CA ALA A 80 24.46 1.27 15.63
C ALA A 80 25.53 2.24 15.08
N GLY A 81 25.34 3.53 15.34
CA GLY A 81 26.28 4.58 14.92
C GLY A 81 26.29 4.86 13.41
N ARG A 82 25.33 4.33 12.65
CA ARG A 82 25.17 4.60 11.21
C ARG A 82 24.23 5.77 10.98
N SER A 83 24.57 6.64 10.02
CA SER A 83 23.58 7.54 9.43
C SER A 83 22.63 6.73 8.56
N TRP A 84 21.42 7.21 8.35
CA TRP A 84 20.42 6.46 7.61
C TRP A 84 19.58 7.37 6.73
N GLU A 85 19.01 6.77 5.70
CA GLU A 85 17.97 7.34 4.89
C GLU A 85 16.92 6.29 4.52
N ALA A 86 15.68 6.75 4.43
CA ALA A 86 14.55 5.96 3.99
C ALA A 86 13.78 6.76 2.95
N MET A 87 13.47 6.12 1.83
CA MET A 87 12.69 6.74 0.77
C MET A 87 11.74 5.74 0.13
N GLY A 88 10.62 6.24 -0.39
CA GLY A 88 9.65 5.39 -1.06
C GLY A 88 8.40 6.12 -1.50
N VAL A 89 7.54 5.39 -2.21
CA VAL A 89 6.20 5.79 -2.59
C VAL A 89 5.20 4.93 -1.83
N SER A 90 4.19 5.58 -1.25
CA SER A 90 3.07 4.90 -0.59
C SER A 90 1.77 5.53 -1.04
N LEU A 91 0.77 4.73 -1.35
CA LEU A 91 -0.54 5.21 -1.76
C LEU A 91 -1.68 4.40 -1.16
N VAL A 92 -2.81 5.06 -1.00
CA VAL A 92 -4.11 4.44 -0.70
C VAL A 92 -5.16 5.18 -1.51
N LEU A 93 -6.07 4.43 -2.13
CA LEU A 93 -7.14 4.97 -2.97
C LEU A 93 -8.48 4.40 -2.52
N HIS A 94 -9.43 5.28 -2.27
CA HIS A 94 -10.80 4.97 -1.86
C HIS A 94 -11.77 5.46 -2.95
N PRO A 95 -12.14 4.60 -3.92
CA PRO A 95 -13.17 4.93 -4.91
C PRO A 95 -14.51 5.23 -4.25
N ARG A 96 -15.30 6.12 -4.87
CA ARG A 96 -16.68 6.37 -4.43
C ARG A 96 -17.59 5.19 -4.72
N ASN A 97 -17.48 4.58 -5.90
CA ASN A 97 -18.34 3.46 -6.26
C ASN A 97 -18.03 2.20 -5.41
N PRO A 98 -18.98 1.60 -4.66
CA PRO A 98 -18.75 0.37 -3.88
C PRO A 98 -18.31 -0.86 -4.68
N TYR A 99 -18.58 -0.90 -5.98
CA TYR A 99 -18.10 -1.97 -6.86
C TYR A 99 -16.64 -1.80 -7.26
N CYS A 100 -16.04 -0.65 -6.95
CA CYS A 100 -14.62 -0.39 -7.14
C CYS A 100 -13.87 -0.62 -5.81
N PRO A 101 -12.89 -1.56 -5.76
CA PRO A 101 -12.18 -1.89 -4.54
C PRO A 101 -11.30 -0.74 -4.07
N THR A 102 -11.05 -0.63 -2.76
CA THR A 102 -9.89 0.14 -2.27
C THR A 102 -8.61 -0.58 -2.67
N ALA A 103 -7.53 0.16 -2.94
CA ALA A 103 -6.21 -0.42 -3.12
C ALA A 103 -5.13 0.35 -2.38
N HIS A 104 -4.06 -0.37 -2.04
CA HIS A 104 -2.86 0.17 -1.42
C HIS A 104 -1.63 -0.34 -2.18
N MET A 105 -0.61 0.50 -2.26
CA MET A 105 0.72 0.12 -2.72
C MET A 105 1.78 0.85 -1.93
N ASN A 106 2.87 0.15 -1.63
CA ASN A 106 4.07 0.73 -1.06
C ASN A 106 5.30 0.15 -1.78
N VAL A 107 6.29 0.99 -2.09
CA VAL A 107 7.63 0.57 -2.49
C VAL A 107 8.64 1.49 -1.82
N ARG A 108 9.62 0.92 -1.11
CA ARG A 108 10.56 1.69 -0.30
C ARG A 108 11.94 1.05 -0.25
N CYS A 109 12.94 1.87 0.04
CA CYS A 109 14.30 1.46 0.34
C CYS A 109 14.76 2.11 1.65
N PHE A 110 15.48 1.33 2.45
CA PHE A 110 16.22 1.82 3.61
C PHE A 110 17.71 1.58 3.39
N VAL A 111 18.53 2.59 3.71
CA VAL A 111 19.99 2.52 3.63
C VAL A 111 20.58 3.09 4.92
N ALA A 112 21.55 2.39 5.51
CA ALA A 112 22.32 2.83 6.66
C ALA A 112 23.83 2.73 6.38
N SER A 113 24.50 3.87 6.50
CA SER A 113 25.88 4.07 6.08
C SER A 113 26.78 4.46 7.26
N LYS A 114 28.03 4.03 7.20
CA LYS A 114 29.10 4.44 8.12
C LYS A 114 30.42 4.46 7.39
N ALA A 115 31.20 5.52 7.59
CA ALA A 115 32.48 5.68 6.91
C ALA A 115 33.40 4.49 7.20
N GLY A 116 33.94 3.88 6.14
CA GLY A 116 34.85 2.72 6.23
C GLY A 116 34.14 1.37 6.41
N GLU A 117 32.81 1.31 6.40
CA GLU A 117 32.04 0.05 6.45
C GLU A 117 31.09 -0.04 5.26
N ASP A 118 30.78 -1.27 4.83
CA ASP A 118 29.75 -1.50 3.81
C ASP A 118 28.37 -1.02 4.29
N ASP A 119 27.55 -0.52 3.36
CA ASP A 119 26.19 -0.08 3.64
C ASP A 119 25.28 -1.25 4.01
N VAL A 120 24.42 -1.05 5.02
CA VAL A 120 23.32 -1.98 5.34
C VAL A 120 22.06 -1.44 4.68
N TRP A 121 21.38 -2.26 3.89
CA TRP A 121 20.19 -1.83 3.16
C TRP A 121 19.19 -2.96 2.99
N TRP A 122 17.95 -2.58 2.72
CA TRP A 122 16.90 -3.49 2.27
C TRP A 122 15.78 -2.72 1.56
N PHE A 123 15.05 -3.43 0.72
CA PHE A 123 13.80 -2.96 0.16
C PHE A 123 12.61 -3.54 0.93
N GLY A 124 11.49 -2.86 0.83
CA GLY A 124 10.20 -3.36 1.26
C GLY A 124 9.11 -2.80 0.38
N GLY A 125 7.94 -3.41 0.41
CA GLY A 125 6.83 -2.96 -0.39
C GLY A 125 5.79 -4.03 -0.64
N GLY A 126 4.96 -3.79 -1.64
CA GLY A 126 3.83 -4.61 -1.98
C GLY A 126 2.67 -3.80 -2.53
N MET A 127 1.65 -4.50 -2.98
CA MET A 127 0.37 -3.92 -3.34
C MET A 127 -0.72 -4.91 -3.00
N ASP A 128 -1.87 -4.40 -2.59
CA ASP A 128 -3.02 -5.20 -2.18
C ASP A 128 -4.34 -4.53 -2.50
N MET A 129 -5.38 -5.35 -2.67
CA MET A 129 -6.71 -4.92 -3.07
C MET A 129 -7.75 -5.32 -2.02
N THR A 130 -8.66 -4.40 -1.72
CA THR A 130 -9.70 -4.51 -0.70
C THR A 130 -11.08 -4.24 -1.30
N PRO A 131 -11.75 -5.27 -1.86
CA PRO A 131 -13.11 -5.13 -2.41
C PRO A 131 -14.16 -4.99 -1.32
N TYR A 132 -15.29 -4.40 -1.73
CA TYR A 132 -16.54 -4.38 -0.96
C TYR A 132 -17.51 -5.38 -1.56
N TYR A 133 -17.71 -5.33 -2.87
CA TYR A 133 -18.42 -6.35 -3.65
C TYR A 133 -17.42 -7.03 -4.57
N GLY A 134 -17.00 -8.24 -4.20
CA GLY A 134 -15.95 -8.98 -4.91
C GLY A 134 -16.38 -9.45 -6.30
N GLN A 135 -15.42 -9.49 -7.22
CA GLN A 135 -15.60 -10.03 -8.58
C GLN A 135 -14.40 -10.93 -8.88
N SER A 136 -14.62 -12.23 -9.05
CA SER A 136 -13.52 -13.21 -9.17
C SER A 136 -12.56 -12.86 -10.31
N GLU A 137 -13.07 -12.40 -11.43
CA GLU A 137 -12.27 -11.98 -12.59
C GLU A 137 -11.34 -10.79 -12.30
N ASP A 138 -11.76 -9.85 -11.44
CA ASP A 138 -10.96 -8.68 -11.05
C ASP A 138 -9.84 -9.09 -10.10
N VAL A 139 -10.17 -9.95 -9.13
CA VAL A 139 -9.18 -10.47 -8.18
C VAL A 139 -8.13 -11.30 -8.91
N GLN A 140 -8.55 -12.17 -9.83
CA GLN A 140 -7.63 -12.92 -10.66
C GLN A 140 -6.79 -12.02 -11.58
N HIS A 141 -7.37 -10.96 -12.16
CA HIS A 141 -6.60 -9.99 -12.95
C HIS A 141 -5.50 -9.33 -12.11
N PHE A 142 -5.87 -8.83 -10.93
CA PHE A 142 -4.94 -8.19 -10.01
C PHE A 142 -3.79 -9.14 -9.62
N HIS A 143 -4.12 -10.38 -9.24
CA HIS A 143 -3.15 -11.39 -8.85
C HIS A 143 -2.28 -11.90 -10.00
N ARG A 144 -2.85 -12.11 -11.20
CA ARG A 144 -2.05 -12.45 -12.40
C ARG A 144 -1.06 -11.35 -12.74
N THR A 145 -1.48 -10.09 -12.65
CA THR A 145 -0.57 -8.95 -12.89
C THR A 145 0.57 -8.93 -11.88
N CYS A 146 0.29 -9.20 -10.59
CA CYS A 146 1.33 -9.35 -9.57
C CYS A 146 2.29 -10.51 -9.87
N ARG A 147 1.75 -11.67 -10.24
CA ARG A 147 2.54 -12.86 -10.59
C ARG A 147 3.45 -12.60 -11.79
N ASP A 148 2.90 -12.03 -12.85
CA ASP A 148 3.63 -11.77 -14.10
C ASP A 148 4.73 -10.72 -13.89
N ALA A 149 4.48 -9.70 -13.05
CA ALA A 149 5.51 -8.72 -12.65
C ALA A 149 6.67 -9.37 -11.86
N LEU A 150 6.40 -10.44 -11.11
CA LEU A 150 7.40 -11.14 -10.30
C LEU A 150 8.06 -12.33 -11.01
N ALA A 151 7.49 -12.81 -12.12
CA ALA A 151 7.98 -13.97 -12.87
C ALA A 151 9.48 -13.88 -13.25
N PRO A 152 10.03 -12.72 -13.68
CA PRO A 152 11.46 -12.59 -13.99
C PRO A 152 12.41 -12.85 -12.81
N PHE A 153 11.90 -12.83 -11.58
CA PHE A 153 12.69 -12.98 -10.35
C PHE A 153 12.70 -14.40 -9.79
N GLY A 154 11.96 -15.32 -10.43
CA GLY A 154 11.86 -16.74 -10.10
C GLY A 154 10.43 -17.16 -9.72
N GLU A 155 10.05 -18.38 -10.08
CA GLU A 155 8.68 -18.91 -9.91
C GLU A 155 8.21 -18.93 -8.46
N ALA A 156 9.13 -19.07 -7.50
CA ALA A 156 8.82 -19.08 -6.07
C ALA A 156 8.55 -17.68 -5.46
N VAL A 157 8.84 -16.60 -6.18
CA VAL A 157 8.77 -15.23 -5.65
C VAL A 157 7.33 -14.79 -5.41
N TYR A 158 6.44 -14.97 -6.39
CA TYR A 158 5.03 -14.62 -6.24
C TYR A 158 4.35 -15.43 -5.12
N PRO A 159 4.43 -16.77 -5.07
CA PRO A 159 3.83 -17.55 -3.98
C PRO A 159 4.33 -17.12 -2.59
N LYS A 160 5.63 -16.82 -2.45
CA LYS A 160 6.23 -16.33 -1.20
C LYS A 160 5.60 -14.99 -0.77
N TYR A 161 5.57 -14.00 -1.66
CA TYR A 161 5.09 -12.66 -1.31
C TYR A 161 3.57 -12.54 -1.27
N LYS A 162 2.85 -13.38 -2.00
CA LYS A 162 1.40 -13.52 -1.87
C LYS A 162 1.03 -14.06 -0.50
N LYS A 163 1.66 -15.17 -0.09
CA LYS A 163 1.44 -15.74 1.25
C LYS A 163 1.74 -14.73 2.36
N TRP A 164 2.84 -13.99 2.22
CA TRP A 164 3.19 -12.95 3.18
C TRP A 164 2.14 -11.81 3.20
N CYS A 165 1.57 -11.45 2.06
CA CYS A 165 0.48 -10.48 1.98
C CYS A 165 -0.76 -10.94 2.76
N ASP A 166 -1.16 -12.21 2.61
CA ASP A 166 -2.29 -12.80 3.34
C ASP A 166 -2.07 -12.77 4.86
N GLU A 167 -0.84 -13.06 5.31
CA GLU A 167 -0.47 -13.09 6.73
C GLU A 167 -0.33 -11.68 7.33
N TYR A 168 0.18 -10.72 6.55
CA TYR A 168 0.41 -9.36 7.02
C TYR A 168 -0.89 -8.57 7.15
N PHE A 169 -1.75 -8.61 6.13
CA PHE A 169 -3.01 -7.86 6.10
C PHE A 169 -4.16 -8.61 6.75
N PHE A 170 -3.95 -9.09 7.99
CA PHE A 170 -4.91 -9.89 8.75
C PHE A 170 -5.33 -9.22 10.05
N LEU A 171 -6.64 -9.02 10.24
CA LEU A 171 -7.20 -8.45 11.46
C LEU A 171 -7.38 -9.55 12.50
N LYS A 172 -6.38 -9.73 13.36
CA LYS A 172 -6.36 -10.84 14.36
C LYS A 172 -7.58 -10.86 15.27
N HIS A 173 -8.08 -9.69 15.70
CA HIS A 173 -9.25 -9.58 16.57
C HIS A 173 -10.59 -9.82 15.88
N ARG A 174 -10.60 -9.85 14.54
CA ARG A 174 -11.78 -10.20 13.71
C ARG A 174 -11.65 -11.59 13.07
N ASN A 175 -10.46 -12.17 13.09
CA ASN A 175 -10.12 -13.39 12.37
C ASN A 175 -10.48 -13.29 10.87
N GLU A 176 -10.22 -12.14 10.25
CA GLU A 176 -10.50 -11.90 8.82
C GLU A 176 -9.31 -11.17 8.14
N PRO A 177 -9.02 -11.43 6.86
CA PRO A 177 -8.12 -10.59 6.09
C PRO A 177 -8.76 -9.22 5.83
N ARG A 178 -7.92 -8.20 5.63
CA ARG A 178 -8.36 -6.84 5.27
C ARG A 178 -9.07 -6.82 3.91
N GLY A 179 -8.54 -7.59 2.96
CA GLY A 179 -8.98 -7.67 1.57
C GLY A 179 -8.61 -9.01 0.95
N VAL A 180 -8.46 -9.04 -0.38
CA VAL A 180 -8.13 -10.26 -1.15
C VAL A 180 -6.62 -10.50 -1.29
N GLY A 181 -5.80 -9.61 -0.71
CA GLY A 181 -4.35 -9.70 -0.75
C GLY A 181 -3.76 -9.11 -2.02
N GLY A 182 -2.63 -9.68 -2.42
CA GLY A 182 -1.75 -9.18 -3.47
C GLY A 182 -0.35 -9.72 -3.24
N VAL A 183 0.64 -8.84 -3.12
CA VAL A 183 2.02 -9.21 -2.75
C VAL A 183 2.55 -8.28 -1.67
N PHE A 184 3.32 -8.83 -0.72
CA PHE A 184 3.98 -8.09 0.33
C PHE A 184 5.40 -8.64 0.56
N PHE A 185 6.36 -7.73 0.73
CA PHE A 185 7.74 -8.06 1.06
C PHE A 185 8.35 -7.00 1.98
N ASP A 186 9.24 -7.43 2.84
CA ASP A 186 10.05 -6.59 3.72
C ASP A 186 11.43 -7.24 3.86
N ASP A 187 12.41 -6.48 4.34
CA ASP A 187 13.79 -6.96 4.52
C ASP A 187 14.38 -7.62 3.25
N LEU A 188 13.98 -7.16 2.06
CA LEU A 188 14.47 -7.68 0.78
C LEU A 188 15.89 -7.15 0.48
N ASN A 189 16.88 -8.00 0.68
CA ASN A 189 18.28 -7.75 0.31
C ASN A 189 18.97 -8.96 -0.38
N GLU A 190 18.21 -10.02 -0.63
CA GLU A 190 18.69 -11.27 -1.23
C GLU A 190 18.91 -11.16 -2.74
N GLY A 191 20.05 -11.66 -3.21
CA GLY A 191 20.42 -11.66 -4.64
C GLY A 191 20.99 -10.32 -5.13
N GLY A 192 21.39 -9.43 -4.22
CA GLY A 192 22.10 -8.19 -4.53
C GLY A 192 21.18 -7.01 -4.81
N PHE A 193 21.77 -5.81 -4.76
CA PHE A 193 21.03 -4.55 -4.82
C PHE A 193 20.25 -4.37 -6.11
N GLU A 194 20.87 -4.58 -7.27
CA GLU A 194 20.22 -4.40 -8.58
C GLU A 194 19.00 -5.30 -8.74
N ARG A 195 19.10 -6.57 -8.33
CA ARG A 195 17.97 -7.50 -8.36
C ARG A 195 16.83 -7.01 -7.48
N CYS A 196 17.13 -6.60 -6.24
CA CYS A 196 16.11 -6.13 -5.29
C CYS A 196 15.48 -4.81 -5.74
N PHE A 197 16.27 -3.93 -6.35
CA PHE A 197 15.77 -2.68 -6.91
C PHE A 197 14.87 -2.97 -8.11
N SER A 198 15.29 -3.81 -9.07
CA SER A 198 14.45 -4.21 -10.21
C SER A 198 13.14 -4.87 -9.79
N LEU A 199 13.15 -5.69 -8.73
CA LEU A 199 11.93 -6.29 -8.18
C LEU A 199 10.98 -5.22 -7.62
N THR A 200 11.53 -4.30 -6.84
CA THR A 200 10.79 -3.14 -6.31
C THR A 200 10.20 -2.31 -7.46
N GLN A 201 10.97 -2.10 -8.53
CA GLN A 201 10.51 -1.38 -9.70
C GLN A 201 9.39 -2.11 -10.44
N ALA A 202 9.49 -3.43 -10.59
CA ALA A 202 8.46 -4.25 -11.22
C ALA A 202 7.12 -4.16 -10.46
N VAL A 203 7.15 -4.24 -9.14
CA VAL A 203 5.96 -4.09 -8.29
C VAL A 203 5.37 -2.68 -8.42
N GLY A 204 6.18 -1.64 -8.29
CA GLY A 204 5.72 -0.25 -8.42
C GLY A 204 5.10 0.05 -9.79
N ASN A 205 5.76 -0.39 -10.86
CA ASN A 205 5.32 -0.14 -12.24
C ASN A 205 4.07 -0.95 -12.64
N ALA A 206 3.84 -2.11 -12.02
CA ALA A 206 2.70 -2.96 -12.31
C ALA A 206 1.40 -2.49 -11.62
N PHE A 207 1.47 -1.60 -10.63
CA PHE A 207 0.32 -1.23 -9.81
C PHE A 207 -0.88 -0.71 -10.63
N THR A 208 -0.66 0.26 -11.51
CA THR A 208 -1.78 0.84 -12.29
C THR A 208 -2.29 -0.13 -13.36
N GLN A 209 -1.42 -1.01 -13.88
CA GLN A 209 -1.83 -2.12 -14.77
C GLN A 209 -2.72 -3.15 -14.05
N ALA A 210 -2.45 -3.39 -12.76
CA ALA A 210 -3.25 -4.30 -11.94
C ALA A 210 -4.60 -3.66 -11.54
N TYR A 211 -4.62 -2.35 -11.31
CA TYR A 211 -5.74 -1.68 -10.65
C TYR A 211 -6.68 -0.90 -11.59
N LEU A 212 -6.17 -0.11 -12.54
CA LEU A 212 -7.01 0.71 -13.42
C LEU A 212 -7.98 -0.11 -14.27
N PRO A 213 -7.62 -1.29 -14.83
CA PRO A 213 -8.58 -2.12 -15.57
C PRO A 213 -9.75 -2.60 -14.72
N VAL A 214 -9.50 -2.90 -13.44
CA VAL A 214 -10.55 -3.26 -12.47
C VAL A 214 -11.49 -2.08 -12.28
N LEU A 215 -10.96 -0.88 -12.03
CA LEU A 215 -11.77 0.33 -11.87
C LEU A 215 -12.59 0.66 -13.12
N ALA A 216 -11.96 0.61 -14.31
CA ALA A 216 -12.62 0.92 -15.57
C ALA A 216 -13.84 0.03 -15.81
N LYS A 217 -13.74 -1.26 -15.48
CA LYS A 217 -14.83 -2.22 -15.67
C LYS A 217 -16.01 -2.00 -14.72
N ARG A 218 -15.75 -1.47 -13.53
CA ARG A 218 -16.76 -1.31 -12.45
C ARG A 218 -17.27 0.11 -12.29
N ARG A 219 -16.62 1.08 -12.92
CA ARG A 219 -16.88 2.52 -12.75
C ARG A 219 -18.36 2.89 -12.84
N ASP A 220 -19.05 2.39 -13.86
CA ASP A 220 -20.42 2.79 -14.21
C ASP A 220 -21.49 1.87 -13.59
N MET A 221 -21.10 0.92 -12.73
CA MET A 221 -22.06 0.08 -12.04
C MET A 221 -22.93 0.90 -11.09
N HIS A 222 -24.25 0.83 -11.27
CA HIS A 222 -25.21 1.52 -10.41
C HIS A 222 -25.18 0.96 -8.99
N TYR A 223 -25.19 1.84 -8.00
CA TYR A 223 -25.25 1.51 -6.57
C TYR A 223 -26.28 2.39 -5.85
N GLY A 224 -26.83 1.89 -4.75
CA GLY A 224 -27.74 2.63 -3.88
C GLY A 224 -27.15 2.90 -2.49
N GLU A 225 -28.02 3.30 -1.57
CA GLU A 225 -27.63 3.54 -0.18
C GLU A 225 -27.17 2.27 0.53
N ARG A 226 -27.76 1.11 0.22
CA ARG A 226 -27.38 -0.18 0.79
C ARG A 226 -25.91 -0.49 0.53
N GLU A 227 -25.48 -0.34 -0.73
CA GLU A 227 -24.11 -0.64 -1.12
C GLU A 227 -23.10 0.36 -0.54
N ARG A 228 -23.47 1.65 -0.51
CA ARG A 228 -22.64 2.70 0.11
C ARG A 228 -22.54 2.54 1.61
N ASP A 229 -23.60 2.09 2.25
CA ASP A 229 -23.64 1.84 3.69
C ASP A 229 -22.76 0.63 4.08
N PHE A 230 -22.82 -0.46 3.31
CA PHE A 230 -21.90 -1.59 3.49
C PHE A 230 -20.45 -1.22 3.19
N GLN A 231 -20.20 -0.41 2.16
CA GLN A 231 -18.87 0.13 1.88
C GLN A 231 -18.30 0.90 3.07
N ALA A 232 -19.09 1.80 3.68
CA ALA A 232 -18.68 2.56 4.86
C ALA A 232 -18.43 1.63 6.07
N TYR A 233 -19.22 0.57 6.23
CA TYR A 233 -18.99 -0.46 7.25
C TYR A 233 -17.65 -1.20 7.03
N ARG A 234 -17.38 -1.67 5.80
CA ARG A 234 -16.13 -2.35 5.44
C ARG A 234 -14.91 -1.42 5.53
N ARG A 235 -15.05 -0.14 5.19
CA ARG A 235 -14.02 0.89 5.42
C ARG A 235 -13.67 1.02 6.91
N GLY A 236 -14.61 0.76 7.82
CA GLY A 236 -14.33 0.65 9.25
C GLY A 236 -13.28 -0.43 9.58
N ARG A 237 -13.26 -1.56 8.86
CA ARG A 237 -12.22 -2.59 9.01
C ARG A 237 -10.87 -2.15 8.48
N TYR A 238 -10.87 -1.35 7.40
CA TYR A 238 -9.64 -0.73 6.90
C TYR A 238 -9.02 0.19 7.97
N VAL A 239 -9.84 1.00 8.65
CA VAL A 239 -9.41 1.83 9.79
C VAL A 239 -8.91 0.96 10.95
N GLU A 240 -9.65 -0.09 11.33
CA GLU A 240 -9.21 -1.03 12.38
C GLU A 240 -7.81 -1.59 12.08
N PHE A 241 -7.55 -2.00 10.83
CA PHE A 241 -6.22 -2.49 10.46
C PHE A 241 -5.15 -1.41 10.57
N ASN A 242 -5.36 -0.25 9.95
CA ASN A 242 -4.32 0.79 9.88
C ASN A 242 -3.96 1.35 11.26
N LEU A 243 -4.93 1.49 12.17
CA LEU A 243 -4.68 2.08 13.48
C LEU A 243 -4.23 1.07 14.55
N VAL A 244 -4.50 -0.22 14.38
CA VAL A 244 -4.19 -1.25 15.40
C VAL A 244 -3.03 -2.16 14.99
N TRP A 245 -2.91 -2.50 13.70
CA TRP A 245 -2.02 -3.56 13.23
C TRP A 245 -0.94 -3.08 12.25
N ASP A 246 -1.19 -2.02 11.49
CA ASP A 246 -0.23 -1.55 10.49
C ASP A 246 1.03 -0.98 11.15
N ARG A 247 2.15 -1.67 10.91
CA ARG A 247 3.46 -1.28 11.46
C ARG A 247 3.90 0.08 10.93
N GLY A 248 3.58 0.39 9.67
CA GLY A 248 3.98 1.65 9.03
C GLY A 248 3.30 2.85 9.69
N THR A 249 1.98 2.79 9.86
CA THR A 249 1.18 3.83 10.52
C THR A 249 1.60 4.02 11.97
N LEU A 250 1.70 2.94 12.76
CA LEU A 250 2.10 3.03 14.17
C LEU A 250 3.49 3.63 14.33
N PHE A 251 4.47 3.17 13.55
CA PHE A 251 5.82 3.70 13.58
C PHE A 251 5.84 5.19 13.21
N GLY A 252 5.18 5.58 12.11
CA GLY A 252 5.15 6.96 11.65
C GLY A 252 4.56 7.92 12.67
N LEU A 253 3.48 7.53 13.36
CA LEU A 253 2.86 8.36 14.40
C LEU A 253 3.74 8.46 15.66
N GLN A 254 4.36 7.35 16.07
CA GLN A 254 5.22 7.31 17.26
C GLN A 254 6.57 8.01 17.05
N SER A 255 7.07 8.06 15.81
CA SER A 255 8.36 8.66 15.46
C SER A 255 8.27 10.14 15.06
N GLY A 256 7.13 10.80 15.30
CA GLY A 256 6.92 12.20 14.93
C GLY A 256 6.89 12.45 13.42
N GLY A 257 6.46 11.46 12.62
CA GLY A 257 6.22 11.63 11.20
C GLY A 257 5.07 12.62 10.95
N ARG A 258 4.93 13.07 9.69
CA ARG A 258 3.87 14.03 9.33
C ARG A 258 2.51 13.35 9.40
N THR A 259 1.75 13.60 10.47
CA THR A 259 0.46 12.98 10.77
C THR A 259 -0.50 13.00 9.58
N GLU A 260 -0.71 14.15 8.93
CA GLU A 260 -1.61 14.27 7.78
C GLU A 260 -1.19 13.41 6.57
N SER A 261 0.12 13.20 6.37
CA SER A 261 0.60 12.30 5.31
C SER A 261 0.39 10.83 5.65
N ILE A 262 0.46 10.48 6.94
CA ILE A 262 0.28 9.09 7.42
C ILE A 262 -1.20 8.71 7.42
N LEU A 263 -2.05 9.60 7.95
CA LEU A 263 -3.48 9.36 8.11
C LEU A 263 -4.29 9.60 6.82
N MET A 264 -3.65 10.05 5.74
CA MET A 264 -4.24 10.04 4.38
C MET A 264 -4.80 8.65 4.00
N SER A 265 -4.19 7.58 4.53
CA SER A 265 -4.65 6.21 4.34
C SER A 265 -6.05 5.90 4.90
N LEU A 266 -6.62 6.80 5.72
CA LEU A 266 -7.94 6.60 6.30
C LEU A 266 -9.03 7.04 5.33
N PRO A 267 -10.09 6.23 5.14
CA PRO A 267 -11.22 6.60 4.30
C PRO A 267 -11.99 7.81 4.85
N PRO A 268 -12.71 8.56 3.98
CA PRO A 268 -13.38 9.81 4.37
C PRO A 268 -14.61 9.56 5.25
N ILE A 269 -15.32 8.46 5.02
CA ILE A 269 -16.52 8.07 5.76
C ILE A 269 -16.43 6.60 6.15
N VAL A 270 -16.71 6.31 7.42
CA VAL A 270 -16.82 4.97 7.99
C VAL A 270 -18.04 4.85 8.89
N LYS A 271 -18.54 3.62 9.03
CA LYS A 271 -19.60 3.28 9.99
C LYS A 271 -19.16 2.09 10.82
N TRP A 272 -19.47 2.12 12.11
CA TRP A 272 -19.37 0.95 12.99
C TRP A 272 -20.76 0.54 13.45
N ARG A 273 -20.97 -0.77 13.55
CA ARG A 273 -22.22 -1.36 14.02
C ARG A 273 -21.91 -2.43 15.05
N TYR A 274 -22.69 -2.44 16.12
CA TYR A 274 -22.60 -3.45 17.15
C TYR A 274 -23.12 -4.78 16.60
N ASP A 275 -22.31 -5.83 16.74
CA ASP A 275 -22.64 -7.22 16.36
C ASP A 275 -23.25 -7.41 14.97
N TRP A 276 -22.85 -6.57 14.00
CA TRP A 276 -23.37 -6.68 12.64
C TRP A 276 -22.76 -7.88 11.91
N GLN A 277 -23.62 -8.60 11.21
CA GLN A 277 -23.27 -9.69 10.29
C GLN A 277 -24.06 -9.49 8.99
N PRO A 278 -23.48 -9.86 7.83
CA PRO A 278 -24.23 -9.79 6.58
C PRO A 278 -25.39 -10.80 6.62
N GLU A 279 -26.50 -10.44 5.98
CA GLU A 279 -27.60 -11.38 5.77
C GLU A 279 -27.15 -12.51 4.83
N ALA A 280 -27.50 -13.75 5.14
CA ALA A 280 -27.11 -14.90 4.33
C ALA A 280 -27.64 -14.78 2.89
N SER A 281 -26.92 -15.34 1.92
CA SER A 281 -27.29 -15.29 0.50
C SER A 281 -27.37 -13.88 -0.10
N THR A 282 -26.64 -12.92 0.48
CA THR A 282 -26.49 -11.57 -0.08
C THR A 282 -25.09 -11.36 -0.67
N PRO A 283 -24.90 -10.41 -1.60
CA PRO A 283 -23.56 -10.05 -2.08
C PRO A 283 -22.61 -9.59 -0.97
N GLU A 284 -23.14 -9.02 0.13
CA GLU A 284 -22.38 -8.67 1.32
C GLU A 284 -21.84 -9.91 2.04
N ALA A 285 -22.63 -10.98 2.15
CA ALA A 285 -22.18 -12.26 2.72
C ALA A 285 -21.14 -12.94 1.83
N GLU A 286 -21.32 -12.86 0.50
CA GLU A 286 -20.39 -13.43 -0.47
C GLU A 286 -18.96 -12.88 -0.30
N LEU A 287 -18.80 -11.59 0.05
CA LEU A 287 -17.49 -11.03 0.38
C LEU A 287 -16.77 -11.86 1.45
N TYR A 288 -17.46 -12.24 2.53
CA TYR A 288 -16.87 -13.00 3.63
C TYR A 288 -16.75 -14.49 3.33
N GLU A 289 -17.73 -15.06 2.65
CA GLU A 289 -17.80 -16.49 2.37
C GLU A 289 -16.82 -16.92 1.28
N VAL A 290 -16.58 -16.05 0.31
CA VAL A 290 -15.71 -16.31 -0.83
C VAL A 290 -14.43 -15.50 -0.66
N PHE A 291 -14.50 -14.17 -0.80
CA PHE A 291 -13.33 -13.36 -1.11
C PHE A 291 -12.37 -13.15 0.08
N LEU A 292 -12.87 -13.01 1.31
CA LEU A 292 -12.06 -12.78 2.51
C LEU A 292 -11.54 -14.08 3.12
N LYS A 293 -11.03 -14.97 2.26
CA LYS A 293 -10.35 -16.21 2.63
C LYS A 293 -9.07 -16.33 1.80
N PRO A 294 -7.95 -16.82 2.37
CA PRO A 294 -6.77 -17.12 1.57
C PRO A 294 -7.11 -18.11 0.46
N GLN A 295 -6.94 -17.68 -0.78
CA GLN A 295 -7.24 -18.46 -1.99
C GLN A 295 -6.12 -18.31 -3.01
N ASP A 296 -5.98 -19.31 -3.87
CA ASP A 296 -5.08 -19.21 -5.01
C ASP A 296 -5.79 -18.56 -6.20
N TRP A 297 -5.39 -17.34 -6.54
CA TRP A 297 -6.05 -16.51 -7.55
C TRP A 297 -5.31 -16.46 -8.89
N ALA A 298 -4.05 -16.92 -8.97
CA ALA A 298 -3.22 -16.82 -10.17
C ALA A 298 -2.04 -17.78 -10.20
#